data_AF-R7R0V6-F1
#
_entry.id   AF-R7R0V6-F1
#
_cell.length_a   1.000
_cell.length_b   1.000
_cell.length_c   1.000
_cell.angle_alpha   90.00
_cell.angle_beta   90.00
_cell.angle_gamma   90.00
#
_symmetry.space_group_name_H-M   'P 1'
#
loop_
_entity.id
_entity.type
_entity.pdbx_description
1 polymer ?
#
loop_
_entity_poly.entity_id
_entity_poly.type
_entity_poly.pdbx_seq_one_letter_code
_entity_poly.pdbx_strand_id
1 'polypeptide(L)' 'MEFQTLLESRRSVRAFDGSKSVTEDQIRQLVDAGIQAPSWKNAQTARYYCVLDEAKRADFLKNCLPEFNAKSADGQMTF' A
#
# COMPACT_ATOMS: atom_id res chain seq x y z
N MET A 1 -7.24 -10.22 16.40
CA MET A 1 -6.73 -11.35 15.60
C MET A 1 -5.41 -11.75 16.19
N GLU A 2 -5.17 -13.03 16.41
CA GLU A 2 -3.90 -13.52 16.94
C GLU A 2 -2.77 -13.35 15.93
N PHE A 3 -1.58 -12.96 16.41
CA PHE A 3 -0.44 -12.62 15.56
C PHE A 3 -0.02 -13.76 14.63
N GLN A 4 -0.02 -15.00 15.14
CA GLN A 4 0.35 -16.18 14.35
C GLN A 4 -0.62 -16.40 13.18
N THR A 5 -1.93 -16.28 13.44
CA THR A 5 -2.96 -16.41 12.40
C THR A 5 -2.80 -15.37 11.31
N LEU A 6 -2.40 -14.14 11.65
CA LEU A 6 -2.09 -13.09 10.67
C LEU A 6 -1.00 -13.53 9.71
N LEU A 7 0.12 -14.01 10.24
CA LEU A 7 1.28 -14.40 9.44
C LEU A 7 0.97 -15.56 8.50
N GLU A 8 0.24 -16.56 8.98
CA GLU A 8 -0.08 -17.78 8.22
C GLU A 8 -1.18 -17.56 7.18
N SER A 9 -2.17 -16.73 7.50
CA SER A 9 -3.31 -16.48 6.61
C SER A 9 -3.04 -15.44 5.53
N ARG A 10 -2.04 -14.56 5.72
CA ARG A 10 -1.74 -13.47 4.78
C ARG A 10 -1.42 -14.01 3.38
N ARG A 11 -2.23 -13.62 2.41
CA ARG A 11 -2.00 -13.88 0.98
C ARG A 11 -1.70 -12.59 0.22
N SER A 12 -1.10 -12.73 -0.96
CA SER A 12 -0.96 -11.60 -1.89
C SER A 12 -2.28 -11.36 -2.61
N VAL A 13 -3.01 -10.33 -2.18
CA VAL A 13 -4.24 -9.87 -2.83
C VAL A 13 -3.88 -9.04 -4.06
N ARG A 14 -4.53 -9.30 -5.19
CA ARG A 14 -4.29 -8.64 -6.49
C ARG A 14 -5.55 -8.06 -7.13
N ALA A 15 -6.69 -8.16 -6.45
CA ALA A 15 -7.95 -7.56 -6.84
C ALA A 15 -8.59 -6.99 -5.57
N PHE A 16 -8.83 -5.69 -5.55
CA PHE A 16 -9.45 -4.98 -4.44
C PHE A 16 -10.86 -4.51 -4.83
N ASP A 17 -11.69 -4.33 -3.80
CA ASP A 17 -13.06 -3.83 -3.93
C ASP A 17 -13.03 -2.30 -3.94
N GLY A 18 -13.39 -1.67 -5.06
CA GLY A 18 -13.32 -0.20 -5.14
C GLY A 18 -14.58 0.55 -4.88
N SER A 19 -15.55 -0.10 -4.26
CA SER A 19 -16.48 0.63 -3.40
C SER A 19 -15.82 1.10 -2.09
N LYS A 20 -14.61 0.61 -1.77
CA LYS A 20 -13.92 0.89 -0.50
C LYS A 20 -12.69 1.75 -0.73
N SER A 21 -12.59 2.80 0.08
CA SER A 21 -11.41 3.65 0.19
C SER A 21 -10.73 3.45 1.55
N VAL A 22 -9.48 3.90 1.63
CA VAL A 22 -8.76 4.02 2.90
C VAL A 22 -8.40 5.49 3.10
N THR A 23 -8.54 5.95 4.34
CA THR A 23 -8.23 7.33 4.71
C THR A 23 -6.72 7.54 4.84
N GLU A 24 -6.29 8.79 4.70
CA GLU A 24 -4.88 9.16 4.95
C GLU A 24 -4.43 8.76 6.36
N ASP A 25 -5.28 8.94 7.38
CA ASP A 25 -4.96 8.57 8.77
C ASP A 25 -4.73 7.06 8.93
N GLN A 26 -5.53 6.23 8.27
CA GLN A 26 -5.30 4.77 8.27
C GLN A 26 -3.97 4.41 7.61
N ILE A 27 -3.59 5.10 6.52
CA ILE A 27 -2.29 4.88 5.87
C ILE A 27 -1.16 5.31 6.79
N ARG A 28 -1.28 6.45 7.49
CA ARG A 28 -0.30 6.92 8.47
C ARG A 28 -0.11 5.91 9.60
N GLN A 29 -1.19 5.37 10.16
CA GLN A 29 -1.11 4.32 11.19
C GLN A 29 -0.34 3.08 10.70
N LEU A 30 -0.56 2.65 9.46
CA LEU A 30 0.18 1.52 8.87
C LEU A 30 1.67 1.83 8.69
N VAL A 31 1.99 3.05 8.24
CA VAL A 31 3.39 3.50 8.08
C VAL A 31 4.09 3.61 9.44
N ASP A 32 3.44 4.20 10.44
CA ASP A 32 3.98 4.35 11.79
C ASP A 32 4.29 2.99 12.44
N ALA A 33 3.40 2.00 12.24
CA ALA A 33 3.64 0.62 12.67
C ALA A 33 4.82 -0.02 11.91
N GLY A 34 4.94 0.23 10.61
CA GLY A 34 6.03 -0.28 9.78
C GLY A 34 7.41 0.31 10.13
N ILE A 35 7.47 1.58 10.52
CA ILE A 35 8.71 2.28 10.90
C ILE A 35 9.33 1.69 12.18
N GLN A 36 8.56 1.00 13.02
CA GLN A 36 9.09 0.31 14.21
C GLN A 36 10.02 -0.86 13.87
N ALA A 37 10.08 -1.30 12.60
CA ALA A 37 11.02 -2.32 12.17
C ALA A 37 12.48 -1.86 12.38
N PRO A 38 13.37 -2.74 12.85
CA PRO A 38 14.78 -2.40 13.01
C PRO A 38 15.40 -2.08 11.65
N SER A 39 16.32 -1.12 11.64
CA SER A 39 17.08 -0.74 10.44
C SER A 39 18.57 -0.72 10.74
N TRP A 40 19.39 -0.87 9.69
CA TRP A 40 20.85 -0.83 9.81
C TRP A 40 21.29 0.45 10.52
N LYS A 41 22.00 0.30 11.64
CA LYS A 41 22.45 1.43 12.49
C LYS A 41 21.32 2.40 12.90
N ASN A 42 20.07 1.92 12.94
CA ASN A 42 18.89 2.74 13.16
C ASN A 42 18.79 3.94 12.19
N ALA A 43 19.30 3.80 10.96
CA ALA A 43 19.35 4.90 10.00
C ALA A 43 17.97 5.27 9.41
N GLN A 44 16.96 4.39 9.54
CA GLN A 44 15.58 4.64 9.12
C GLN A 44 15.50 5.21 7.69
N THR A 45 16.17 4.53 6.75
CA THR A 45 16.35 5.00 5.38
C THR A 45 15.12 4.82 4.49
N ALA A 46 14.08 4.12 4.96
CA ALA A 46 12.85 3.93 4.23
C ALA A 46 12.17 5.27 3.91
N ARG A 47 11.62 5.40 2.71
CA ARG A 47 10.82 6.55 2.27
C ARG A 47 9.51 6.02 1.69
N TYR A 48 8.41 6.58 2.17
CA TYR A 48 7.06 6.16 1.79
C TYR A 48 6.45 7.26 0.93
N TYR A 49 5.95 6.89 -0.25
CA TYR A 49 5.20 7.77 -1.14
C TYR A 49 3.79 7.22 -1.25
N CYS A 50 2.80 8.07 -1.01
CA CYS A 50 1.39 7.73 -1.13
C CYS A 50 0.76 8.59 -2.22
N VAL A 51 0.04 7.96 -3.14
CA VAL A 51 -0.66 8.64 -4.23
C VAL A 51 -2.16 8.57 -3.94
N LEU A 52 -2.71 9.64 -3.40
CA LEU A 52 -4.14 9.75 -3.06
C LEU A 52 -4.96 10.38 -4.20
N ASP A 53 -4.35 11.30 -4.94
CA ASP A 53 -5.01 12.00 -6.05
C ASP A 53 -5.26 11.07 -7.24
N GLU A 54 -6.51 11.05 -7.73
CA GLU A 54 -6.95 10.16 -8.82
C GLU A 54 -6.19 10.40 -10.13
N ALA A 55 -5.91 11.66 -10.47
CA ALA A 55 -5.22 11.99 -11.72
C ALA A 55 -3.75 11.55 -11.67
N LYS A 56 -3.05 11.80 -10.55
CA LYS A 56 -1.69 11.30 -10.31
C LYS A 56 -1.63 9.78 -10.26
N ARG A 57 -2.67 9.13 -9.71
CA ARG A 57 -2.77 7.66 -9.71
C ARG A 57 -2.87 7.15 -11.15
N ALA A 58 -3.78 7.68 -11.96
CA ALA A 58 -3.93 7.27 -13.35
C ALA A 58 -2.63 7.43 -14.14
N ASP A 59 -1.91 8.54 -13.96
CA ASP A 59 -0.61 8.78 -14.58
C ASP A 59 0.45 7.76 -14.11
N PHE A 60 0.54 7.52 -12.80
CA PHE A 60 1.47 6.55 -12.21
C PHE A 60 1.21 5.12 -12.69
N LEU A 61 -0.06 4.69 -12.76
CA LEU A 61 -0.44 3.37 -13.25
C LEU A 61 -0.02 3.18 -14.72
N LYS A 62 -0.16 4.22 -15.53
CA LYS A 62 0.17 4.20 -16.96
C LYS A 62 1.67 4.22 -17.22
N ASN A 63 2.41 5.06 -16.50
CA ASN A 63 3.80 5.39 -16.84
C ASN A 63 4.84 4.71 -15.95
N CYS A 64 4.46 4.26 -14.74
CA CYS A 64 5.42 3.79 -13.73
C CYS A 64 5.24 2.31 -13.35
N LEU A 65 4.19 1.63 -13.81
CA LEU A 65 3.95 0.22 -13.53
C LEU A 65 3.90 -0.64 -14.81
N PRO A 66 4.43 -1.88 -14.75
CA PRO A 66 4.14 -2.89 -15.76
C PRO A 66 2.64 -3.18 -15.87
N GLU A 67 2.15 -3.49 -17.07
CA GLU A 67 0.72 -3.65 -17.36
C GLU A 67 0.00 -4.64 -16.43
N PHE A 68 0.65 -5.74 -16.05
CA PHE A 68 0.05 -6.74 -15.14
C PHE A 68 -0.11 -6.22 -13.70
N ASN A 69 0.78 -5.34 -13.23
CA ASN A 69 0.66 -4.68 -11.94
C ASN A 69 -0.32 -3.52 -11.99
N ALA A 70 -0.32 -2.76 -13.11
CA ALA A 70 -1.26 -1.69 -13.34
C ALA A 70 -2.70 -2.20 -13.23
N LYS A 71 -3.05 -3.35 -13.83
CA LYS A 71 -4.40 -3.96 -13.69
C LYS A 71 -4.79 -4.27 -12.24
N SER A 72 -3.84 -4.75 -11.43
CA SER A 72 -4.09 -5.08 -10.03
C SER A 72 -4.27 -3.82 -9.16
N ALA A 73 -3.53 -2.76 -9.48
CA ALA A 73 -3.58 -1.48 -8.78
C ALA A 73 -4.71 -0.56 -9.29
N ASP A 74 -5.13 -0.74 -10.56
CA ASP A 74 -6.27 -0.09 -11.21
C ASP A 74 -7.61 -0.62 -10.69
N GLY A 75 -7.58 -1.82 -10.09
CA GLY A 75 -8.57 -2.34 -9.15
C GLY A 75 -8.68 -1.48 -7.87
N GLN A 76 -8.95 -0.19 -8.07
CA GLN A 76 -10.06 0.49 -7.44
C GLN A 76 -9.87 0.88 -5.95
N MET A 77 -8.63 1.07 -5.47
CA MET A 77 -8.39 2.03 -4.39
C MET A 77 -8.53 3.46 -4.96
N THR A 78 -9.75 3.98 -4.96
CA THR A 78 -9.94 5.44 -4.84
C THR A 78 -9.65 5.81 -3.39
N PHE A 79 -8.86 6.87 -3.18
CA PHE A 79 -8.54 7.41 -1.86
C PHE A 79 -9.34 8.68 -1.62
#